data_AF-V9XPL5-F1
#
_entry.id   AF-V9XPL5-F1
#
_cell.length_a   1.000
_cell.length_b   1.000
_cell.length_c   1.000
_cell.angle_alpha   90.00
_cell.angle_beta   90.00
_cell.angle_gamma   90.00
#
_symmetry.space_group_name_H-M   'P 1'
#
loop_
_entity.id
_entity.type
_entity.pdbx_description
1 polymer ?
#
loop_
_entity_poly.entity_id
_entity_poly.type
_entity_poly.pdbx_seq_one_letter_code
_entity_poly.pdbx_strand_id
1 'polypeptide(L)'
;MSEHSDSGPRDRQQMNRHVDPNSQSLVWRIDDVLDDTTGGDWITDALPRFEYTVGSLVPPIYTLYSRVLHPAARIDPDTREQVPVRWAEVAAHTGGVIHQTVEWGSLLQAGIHHGVGDGRNTVWDQEPDEGDMPEEQFAALAEVLVEHTSTPDECWFGFWEGRAGQALHLPFPGPRVRIPHRDNFLVHGAVRDAVRTLGWCGPNLWWPQDRAWFVATDIDLMSTYIGSSTECALALAAHPGLEVIDTSDLRKVTWDSDEVNPLPPRPYGQ
;
A
#
# COMPACT_ATOMS: atom_id res chain seq x y z
N MET A 1 36.28 -8.03 -40.49
CA MET A 1 35.26 -7.29 -41.25
C MET A 1 33.93 -7.75 -40.68
N SER A 2 33.43 -7.08 -39.64
CA SER A 2 32.38 -6.01 -39.72
C SER A 2 31.02 -6.66 -40.02
N GLU A 3 29.91 -6.51 -39.29
CA GLU A 3 29.39 -5.49 -38.36
C GLU A 3 28.14 -6.07 -37.64
N HIS A 4 27.98 -5.83 -36.33
CA HIS A 4 26.87 -5.13 -35.65
C HIS A 4 25.46 -5.75 -35.70
N SER A 5 24.97 -6.18 -34.53
CA SER A 5 23.69 -5.68 -34.00
C SER A 5 23.76 -5.59 -32.48
N ASP A 6 23.69 -4.34 -32.03
CA ASP A 6 23.65 -3.87 -30.66
C ASP A 6 22.21 -3.94 -30.15
N SER A 7 22.00 -4.51 -28.98
CA SER A 7 20.72 -4.41 -28.25
C SER A 7 21.03 -4.12 -26.79
N GLY A 8 21.09 -2.82 -26.49
CA GLY A 8 21.26 -2.29 -25.15
C GLY A 8 20.04 -2.49 -24.25
N PRO A 9 20.19 -2.24 -22.93
CA PRO A 9 19.32 -2.77 -21.89
C PRO A 9 18.09 -1.89 -21.65
N ARG A 10 16.99 -2.52 -21.19
CA ARG A 10 15.85 -1.82 -20.62
C ARG A 10 16.22 -1.31 -19.23
N ASP A 11 16.48 -0.02 -19.12
CA ASP A 11 16.65 0.67 -17.83
C ASP A 11 15.33 0.66 -17.05
N ARG A 12 15.32 -0.06 -15.92
CA ARG A 12 14.36 0.15 -14.84
C ARG A 12 14.76 1.45 -14.14
N GLN A 13 13.94 2.49 -14.26
CA GLN A 13 14.05 3.70 -13.45
C GLN A 13 13.81 3.34 -11.98
N GLN A 14 14.90 3.08 -11.25
CA GLN A 14 14.94 3.22 -9.79
C GLN A 14 14.93 4.71 -9.47
N MET A 15 13.82 5.19 -8.91
CA MET A 15 13.71 6.56 -8.42
C MET A 15 14.55 6.67 -7.13
N ASN A 16 15.66 7.40 -7.21
CA ASN A 16 16.44 7.81 -6.05
C ASN A 16 15.59 8.70 -5.14
N ARG A 17 14.93 8.13 -4.12
CA ARG A 17 14.54 8.88 -2.92
C ARG A 17 15.85 9.21 -2.19
N HIS A 18 16.28 10.46 -2.25
CA HIS A 18 17.45 10.93 -1.51
C HIS A 18 17.08 11.03 -0.03
N VAL A 19 17.22 9.93 0.70
CA VAL A 19 17.07 9.90 2.15
C VAL A 19 18.32 10.56 2.73
N ASP A 20 18.15 11.64 3.49
CA ASP A 20 19.25 12.27 4.24
C ASP A 20 19.84 11.25 5.23
N PRO A 21 21.11 10.83 5.06
CA PRO A 21 21.73 9.82 5.90
C PRO A 21 21.95 10.26 7.35
N ASN A 22 21.65 11.51 7.72
CA ASN A 22 21.73 12.03 9.08
C ASN A 22 20.41 12.00 9.87
N SER A 23 19.28 11.57 9.29
CA SER A 23 18.01 11.43 10.02
C SER A 23 17.93 10.09 10.77
N GLN A 24 18.63 10.00 11.91
CA GLN A 24 18.67 8.78 12.73
C GLN A 24 17.31 8.37 13.34
N SER A 25 16.24 9.15 13.15
CA SER A 25 14.90 8.94 13.72
C SER A 25 13.85 8.41 12.75
N LEU A 26 14.15 8.26 11.45
CA LEU A 26 13.16 7.89 10.42
C LEU A 26 13.27 6.43 9.92
N VAL A 27 14.20 5.63 10.44
CA VAL A 27 14.47 4.27 9.91
C VAL A 27 14.54 3.27 11.06
N TRP A 28 13.91 2.11 10.88
CA TRP A 28 14.07 0.94 11.75
C TRP A 28 15.43 0.28 11.53
N ARG A 29 16.07 -0.15 12.62
CA ARG A 29 17.37 -0.83 12.58
C ARG A 29 17.17 -2.34 12.55
N ILE A 30 18.20 -3.05 12.12
CA ILE A 30 18.24 -4.52 12.17
C ILE A 30 17.99 -5.00 13.61
N ASP A 31 18.55 -4.31 14.61
CA ASP A 31 18.39 -4.65 16.02
C ASP A 31 16.98 -4.37 16.57
N ASP A 32 16.14 -3.64 15.83
CA ASP A 32 14.72 -3.43 16.19
C ASP A 32 13.85 -4.63 15.75
N VAL A 33 14.38 -5.53 14.91
CA VAL A 33 13.67 -6.72 14.42
C VAL A 33 13.55 -7.73 15.56
N LEU A 34 12.31 -8.14 15.84
CA LEU A 34 12.00 -9.01 16.96
C LEU A 34 12.40 -10.47 16.72
N ASP A 35 12.96 -11.09 17.75
CA ASP A 35 13.14 -12.54 17.81
C ASP A 35 11.85 -13.27 18.28
N ASP A 36 10.95 -12.56 18.96
CA ASP A 36 9.64 -13.08 19.38
C ASP A 36 8.54 -12.49 18.48
N THR A 37 7.90 -13.36 17.69
CA THR A 37 6.82 -12.98 16.78
C THR A 37 5.43 -13.36 17.27
N THR A 38 5.28 -13.79 18.53
CA THR A 38 4.01 -14.27 19.10
C THR A 38 2.89 -13.22 19.05
N GLY A 39 3.24 -11.92 19.04
CA GLY A 39 2.31 -10.81 18.84
C GLY A 39 1.53 -10.87 17.52
N GLY A 40 2.03 -11.62 16.52
CA GLY A 40 1.37 -11.84 15.24
C GLY A 40 0.76 -13.23 15.03
N ASP A 41 0.83 -14.14 16.02
CA ASP A 41 0.33 -15.53 15.86
C ASP A 41 -1.14 -15.58 15.47
N TRP A 42 -1.95 -14.69 16.06
CA TRP A 42 -3.37 -14.58 15.79
C TRP A 42 -3.70 -14.25 14.32
N ILE A 43 -2.79 -13.60 13.60
CA ILE A 43 -2.94 -13.28 12.17
C ILE A 43 -2.81 -14.56 11.36
N THR A 44 -1.84 -15.42 11.72
CA THR A 44 -1.63 -16.72 11.08
C THR A 44 -2.89 -17.57 11.16
N ASP A 45 -3.55 -17.55 12.31
CA ASP A 45 -4.82 -18.26 12.53
C ASP A 45 -5.98 -17.64 11.74
N ALA A 46 -6.04 -16.31 11.66
CA ALA A 46 -7.12 -15.58 10.99
C ALA A 46 -6.98 -15.53 9.46
N LEU A 47 -5.77 -15.68 8.92
CA LEU A 47 -5.44 -15.65 7.49
C LEU A 47 -4.82 -16.97 7.00
N PRO A 48 -5.54 -18.10 7.07
CA PRO A 48 -4.97 -19.41 6.76
C PRO A 48 -4.71 -19.62 5.25
N ARG A 49 -5.29 -18.78 4.37
CA ARG A 49 -5.22 -18.92 2.91
C ARG A 49 -5.25 -17.56 2.22
N PHE A 50 -4.65 -17.51 1.03
CA PHE A 50 -4.77 -16.36 0.14
C PHE A 50 -5.76 -16.66 -0.99
N GLU A 51 -6.94 -16.05 -0.92
CA GLU A 51 -8.03 -16.23 -1.89
C GLU A 51 -8.24 -14.98 -2.75
N TYR A 52 -7.24 -14.10 -2.83
CA TYR A 52 -7.29 -12.83 -3.57
C TYR A 52 -8.46 -11.93 -3.14
N THR A 53 -8.82 -11.94 -1.86
CA THR A 53 -9.87 -11.11 -1.27
C THR A 53 -9.29 -10.16 -0.23
N VAL A 54 -10.05 -9.12 0.12
CA VAL A 54 -9.69 -8.24 1.24
C VAL A 54 -9.52 -9.03 2.53
N GLY A 55 -10.38 -10.02 2.79
CA GLY A 55 -10.32 -10.94 3.94
C GLY A 55 -9.14 -11.91 3.91
N SER A 56 -8.37 -11.94 2.82
CA SER A 56 -7.09 -12.65 2.73
C SER A 56 -5.88 -11.75 3.05
N LEU A 57 -6.08 -10.44 3.10
CA LEU A 57 -5.07 -9.43 3.46
C LEU A 57 -5.26 -8.92 4.88
N VAL A 58 -6.52 -8.64 5.24
CA VAL A 58 -6.94 -8.15 6.54
C VAL A 58 -7.75 -9.25 7.23
N PRO A 59 -7.42 -9.64 8.47
CA PRO A 59 -8.18 -10.64 9.23
C PRO A 59 -9.70 -10.38 9.19
N PRO A 60 -10.55 -11.36 8.82
CA PRO A 60 -11.98 -11.17 8.62
C PRO A 60 -12.78 -11.12 9.94
N ILE A 61 -12.29 -10.34 10.91
CA ILE A 61 -12.83 -10.23 12.27
C ILE A 61 -13.35 -8.82 12.59
N TYR A 62 -13.10 -7.85 11.72
CA TYR A 62 -13.47 -6.45 11.91
C TYR A 62 -14.89 -6.15 11.44
N THR A 63 -15.48 -5.10 12.02
CA THR A 63 -16.86 -4.67 11.72
C THR A 63 -16.96 -4.11 10.31
N LEU A 64 -16.03 -3.24 9.92
CA LEU A 64 -15.99 -2.62 8.60
C LEU A 64 -14.59 -2.73 7.99
N TYR A 65 -14.56 -2.64 6.65
CA TYR A 65 -13.34 -2.61 5.86
C TYR A 65 -13.32 -1.34 5.02
N SER A 66 -12.18 -0.67 5.02
CA SER A 66 -11.92 0.54 4.26
C SER A 66 -10.73 0.31 3.35
N ARG A 67 -10.71 1.00 2.21
CA ARG A 67 -9.61 0.98 1.26
C ARG A 67 -9.15 2.42 1.03
N VAL A 68 -7.89 2.70 1.33
CA VAL A 68 -7.21 3.97 1.04
C VAL A 68 -6.55 3.82 -0.33
N LEU A 69 -6.91 4.69 -1.27
CA LEU A 69 -6.29 4.73 -2.60
C LEU A 69 -4.97 5.50 -2.52
N HIS A 70 -3.90 4.93 -3.07
CA HIS A 70 -2.62 5.62 -3.15
C HIS A 70 -2.71 6.69 -4.25
N PRO A 71 -2.23 7.92 -4.02
CA PRO A 71 -2.39 8.98 -5.00
C PRO A 71 -1.46 8.71 -6.18
N ALA A 72 -1.91 9.07 -7.38
CA ALA A 72 -0.98 9.32 -8.48
C ALA A 72 -0.21 10.62 -8.20
N ALA A 73 0.76 10.98 -9.05
CA ALA A 73 1.44 12.26 -8.92
C ALA A 73 1.46 13.02 -10.25
N ARG A 74 1.29 14.34 -10.15
CA ARG A 74 1.58 15.30 -11.22
C ARG A 74 2.86 16.04 -10.87
N ILE A 75 3.73 16.26 -11.85
CA ILE A 75 4.98 16.99 -11.68
C ILE A 75 4.72 18.45 -12.01
N ASP A 76 4.90 19.33 -11.03
CA ASP A 76 4.80 20.77 -11.25
C ASP A 76 5.91 21.20 -12.25
N PRO A 77 5.56 21.88 -13.36
CA PRO A 77 6.51 22.14 -14.43
C PRO A 77 7.61 23.13 -14.04
N ASP A 78 7.33 24.02 -13.08
CA ASP A 78 8.22 25.09 -12.66
C ASP A 78 9.15 24.63 -11.54
N THR A 79 8.60 23.96 -10.53
CA THR A 79 9.32 23.53 -9.32
C THR A 79 9.86 22.11 -9.43
N ARG A 80 9.32 21.29 -10.34
CA ARG A 80 9.56 19.84 -10.45
C ARG A 80 9.12 19.02 -9.23
N GLU A 81 8.33 19.61 -8.35
CA GLU A 81 7.76 18.93 -7.19
C GLU A 81 6.64 17.96 -7.62
N GLN A 82 6.50 16.86 -6.89
CA GLN A 82 5.40 15.93 -7.08
C GLN A 82 4.20 16.42 -6.27
N VAL A 83 3.09 16.67 -6.96
CA VAL A 83 1.81 17.03 -6.38
C VAL A 83 0.90 15.80 -6.40
N PRO A 84 0.41 15.31 -5.24
CA PRO A 84 -0.51 14.19 -5.20
C PRO A 84 -1.79 14.45 -6.00
N VAL A 85 -2.24 13.44 -6.72
CA VAL A 85 -3.47 13.44 -7.54
C VAL A 85 -4.37 12.32 -7.07
N ARG A 86 -5.59 12.67 -6.66
CA ARG A 86 -6.60 11.69 -6.24
C ARG A 86 -7.14 10.90 -7.43
N TRP A 87 -7.54 9.66 -7.20
CA TRP A 87 -8.18 8.83 -8.21
C TRP A 87 -9.50 9.47 -8.69
N ALA A 88 -10.23 10.15 -7.80
CA ALA A 88 -11.42 10.91 -8.16
C ALA A 88 -11.15 12.03 -9.19
N GLU A 89 -9.97 12.66 -9.17
CA GLU A 89 -9.60 13.67 -10.19
C GLU A 89 -9.36 13.00 -11.54
N VAL A 90 -8.71 11.84 -11.54
CA VAL A 90 -8.48 11.02 -12.74
C VAL A 90 -9.81 10.52 -13.29
N ALA A 91 -10.70 10.01 -12.43
CA ALA A 91 -12.04 9.56 -12.80
C ALA A 91 -12.88 10.69 -13.43
N ALA A 92 -12.79 11.91 -12.90
CA ALA A 92 -13.48 13.07 -13.45
C ALA A 92 -13.02 13.40 -14.89
N HIS A 93 -11.75 13.18 -15.21
CA HIS A 93 -11.21 13.35 -16.56
C HIS A 93 -11.57 12.17 -17.47
N THR A 94 -11.36 10.95 -17.00
CA THR A 94 -11.52 9.73 -17.81
C THR A 94 -12.99 9.35 -18.00
N GLY A 95 -13.91 9.89 -17.21
CA GLY A 95 -15.30 9.45 -17.14
C GLY A 95 -15.47 8.13 -16.37
N GLY A 96 -14.42 7.65 -15.71
CA GLY A 96 -14.47 6.51 -14.81
C GLY A 96 -15.30 6.78 -13.55
N VAL A 97 -15.67 5.71 -12.86
CA VAL A 97 -16.46 5.75 -11.63
C VAL A 97 -15.62 5.25 -10.47
N ILE A 98 -15.59 6.00 -9.37
CA ILE A 98 -15.04 5.54 -8.09
C ILE A 98 -16.08 4.68 -7.39
N HIS A 99 -15.70 3.46 -7.03
CA HIS A 99 -16.53 2.47 -6.34
C HIS A 99 -15.65 1.46 -5.59
N GLN A 100 -16.27 0.58 -4.80
CA GLN A 100 -15.63 -0.30 -3.81
C GLN A 100 -14.50 -1.21 -4.35
N THR A 101 -14.55 -1.58 -5.64
CA THR A 101 -13.53 -2.43 -6.31
C THR A 101 -12.86 -1.72 -7.47
N VAL A 102 -12.84 -0.38 -7.46
CA VAL A 102 -12.20 0.41 -8.53
C VAL A 102 -10.73 0.03 -8.68
N GLU A 103 -10.28 -0.15 -9.92
CA GLU A 103 -8.88 -0.46 -10.22
C GLU A 103 -8.26 0.63 -11.10
N TRP A 104 -6.99 0.98 -10.83
CA TRP A 104 -6.30 2.08 -11.52
C TRP A 104 -6.34 1.90 -13.04
N GLY A 105 -5.96 0.70 -13.52
CA GLY A 105 -5.99 0.39 -14.95
C GLY A 105 -7.38 0.50 -15.59
N SER A 106 -8.44 0.19 -14.84
CA SER A 106 -9.82 0.30 -15.33
C SER A 106 -10.30 1.76 -15.41
N LEU A 107 -9.86 2.63 -14.48
CA LEU A 107 -10.07 4.09 -14.59
C LEU A 107 -9.39 4.67 -15.83
N LEU A 108 -8.17 4.24 -16.13
CA LEU A 108 -7.46 4.67 -17.35
C LEU A 108 -8.16 4.16 -18.62
N GLN A 109 -8.58 2.89 -18.61
CA GLN A 109 -9.29 2.28 -19.73
C GLN A 109 -10.63 2.98 -20.02
N ALA A 110 -11.33 3.48 -18.99
CA ALA A 110 -12.54 4.28 -19.18
C ALA A 110 -12.28 5.49 -20.11
N GLY A 111 -11.19 6.22 -19.87
CA GLY A 111 -10.84 7.40 -20.66
C GLY A 111 -10.48 7.07 -22.12
N ILE A 112 -9.83 5.92 -22.34
CA ILE A 112 -9.59 5.38 -23.68
C ILE A 112 -10.91 5.07 -24.39
N HIS A 113 -11.86 4.42 -23.72
CA HIS A 113 -13.18 4.11 -24.27
C HIS A 113 -13.99 5.37 -24.60
N HIS A 114 -13.89 6.40 -23.77
CA HIS A 114 -14.59 7.68 -23.98
C HIS A 114 -13.89 8.60 -24.99
N GLY A 115 -12.71 8.24 -25.49
CA GLY A 115 -11.95 9.03 -26.47
C GLY A 115 -11.28 10.28 -25.89
N VAL A 116 -11.15 10.36 -24.57
CA VAL A 116 -10.50 11.47 -23.82
C VAL A 116 -9.07 11.11 -23.37
N GLY A 117 -8.64 9.88 -23.61
CA GLY A 117 -7.33 9.35 -23.22
C GLY A 117 -7.28 8.94 -21.74
N ASP A 118 -6.18 8.32 -21.34
CA ASP A 118 -5.94 7.84 -19.96
C ASP A 118 -5.63 8.98 -18.96
N GLY A 119 -5.55 10.23 -19.42
CA GLY A 119 -5.22 11.39 -18.60
C GLY A 119 -3.73 11.58 -18.31
N ARG A 120 -2.83 10.73 -18.83
CA ARG A 120 -1.40 10.87 -18.63
C ARG A 120 -0.87 12.15 -19.30
N ASN A 121 0.06 12.84 -18.66
CA ASN A 121 0.59 14.16 -19.04
C ASN A 121 -0.49 15.27 -19.13
N THR A 122 -1.67 15.03 -18.56
CA THR A 122 -2.78 15.99 -18.51
C THR A 122 -3.24 16.18 -17.06
N VAL A 123 -3.59 15.09 -16.39
CA VAL A 123 -4.06 15.07 -15.01
C VAL A 123 -2.99 14.54 -14.06
N TRP A 124 -2.27 13.51 -14.51
CA TRP A 124 -1.22 12.81 -13.77
C TRP A 124 -0.01 12.52 -14.68
N ASP A 125 1.17 12.39 -14.09
CA ASP A 125 2.44 12.10 -14.79
C ASP A 125 3.07 10.78 -14.33
N GLN A 126 2.87 10.43 -13.05
CA GLN A 126 3.34 9.20 -12.43
C GLN A 126 2.15 8.46 -11.82
N GLU A 127 2.15 7.14 -11.98
CA GLU A 127 1.12 6.26 -11.42
C GLU A 127 1.24 6.15 -9.89
N PRO A 128 0.19 5.70 -9.20
CA PRO A 128 0.27 5.43 -7.77
C PRO A 128 1.36 4.42 -7.40
N ASP A 129 1.95 4.58 -6.22
CA ASP A 129 2.94 3.64 -5.68
C ASP A 129 2.29 2.24 -5.49
N GLU A 130 2.98 1.21 -6.00
CA GLU A 130 2.60 -0.20 -5.83
C GLU A 130 3.32 -0.82 -4.62
N GLY A 131 2.54 -1.32 -3.68
CA GLY A 131 3.05 -2.02 -2.50
C GLY A 131 3.74 -1.14 -1.46
N ASP A 132 3.51 0.16 -1.51
CA ASP A 132 3.90 1.14 -0.50
C ASP A 132 2.95 2.34 -0.58
N MET A 133 2.95 3.22 0.43
CA MET A 133 2.20 4.48 0.38
C MET A 133 3.13 5.68 0.66
N PRO A 134 2.77 6.90 0.22
CA PRO A 134 3.53 8.11 0.55
C PRO A 134 3.60 8.36 2.07
N GLU A 135 4.68 9.01 2.52
CA GLU A 135 4.87 9.34 3.95
C GLU A 135 3.71 10.14 4.52
N GLU A 136 3.14 11.07 3.72
CA GLU A 136 1.98 11.86 4.12
C GLU A 136 0.72 11.00 4.34
N GLN A 137 0.55 9.91 3.57
CA GLN A 137 -0.55 8.97 3.79
C GLN A 137 -0.31 8.10 5.03
N PHE A 138 0.92 7.64 5.27
CA PHE A 138 1.27 6.96 6.54
C PHE A 138 0.97 7.85 7.75
N ALA A 139 1.40 9.11 7.70
CA ALA A 139 1.19 10.08 8.78
C ALA A 139 -0.30 10.37 9.00
N ALA A 140 -1.06 10.63 7.94
CA ALA A 140 -2.50 10.86 8.01
C ALA A 140 -3.26 9.64 8.55
N LEU A 141 -2.86 8.42 8.13
CA LEU A 141 -3.46 7.19 8.61
C LEU A 141 -3.16 6.98 10.10
N ALA A 142 -1.90 7.16 10.51
CA ALA A 142 -1.49 7.05 11.92
C ALA A 142 -2.19 8.09 12.81
N GLU A 143 -2.40 9.31 12.32
CA GLU A 143 -3.13 10.37 13.03
C GLU A 143 -4.56 9.97 13.35
N VAL A 144 -5.26 9.30 12.44
CA VAL A 144 -6.61 8.79 12.71
C VAL A 144 -6.55 7.57 13.64
N LEU A 145 -5.71 6.59 13.31
CA LEU A 145 -5.71 5.29 13.98
C LEU A 145 -5.27 5.34 15.45
N VAL A 146 -4.43 6.32 15.83
CA VAL A 146 -3.99 6.49 17.21
C VAL A 146 -5.15 6.84 18.16
N GLU A 147 -6.18 7.54 17.67
CA GLU A 147 -7.38 7.90 18.44
C GLU A 147 -8.39 6.74 18.55
N HIS A 148 -8.17 5.65 17.79
CA HIS A 148 -9.06 4.49 17.69
C HIS A 148 -8.44 3.21 18.26
N THR A 149 -7.52 3.35 19.21
CA THR A 149 -6.97 2.24 20.01
C THR A 149 -6.79 2.68 21.46
N SER A 150 -6.87 1.72 22.39
CA SER A 150 -6.53 1.91 23.81
C SER A 150 -5.04 1.70 24.09
N THR A 151 -4.27 1.24 23.12
CA THR A 151 -2.82 0.94 23.22
C THR A 151 -2.01 1.64 22.12
N PRO A 152 -2.02 2.98 22.04
CA PRO A 152 -1.37 3.73 20.96
C PRO A 152 0.16 3.63 20.94
N ASP A 153 0.77 3.29 22.08
CA ASP A 153 2.23 3.15 22.22
C ASP A 153 2.70 1.69 22.01
N GLU A 154 1.79 0.76 21.75
CA GLU A 154 2.07 -0.68 21.57
C GLU A 154 1.50 -1.16 20.24
N CYS A 155 2.32 -1.09 19.19
CA CYS A 155 1.96 -1.40 17.81
C CYS A 155 3.05 -2.27 17.16
N TRP A 156 2.63 -3.31 16.44
CA TRP A 156 3.51 -4.14 15.62
C TRP A 156 3.50 -3.62 14.19
N PHE A 157 4.65 -3.73 13.55
CA PHE A 157 4.82 -3.43 12.14
C PHE A 157 5.49 -4.61 11.45
N GLY A 158 4.85 -5.10 10.39
CA GLY A 158 5.29 -6.22 9.57
C GLY A 158 5.94 -5.76 8.28
N PHE A 159 7.08 -6.39 7.96
CA PHE A 159 7.86 -6.16 6.76
C PHE A 159 8.11 -7.47 6.01
N TRP A 160 7.61 -7.57 4.78
CA TRP A 160 7.69 -8.79 3.99
C TRP A 160 9.15 -9.13 3.67
N GLU A 161 9.54 -10.39 3.93
CA GLU A 161 10.93 -10.81 3.78
C GLU A 161 11.46 -10.70 2.35
N GLY A 162 10.58 -10.78 1.34
CA GLY A 162 10.96 -10.62 -0.06
C GLY A 162 11.38 -9.20 -0.44
N ARG A 163 10.89 -8.17 0.28
CA ARG A 163 11.23 -6.76 0.07
C ARG A 163 12.31 -6.31 1.06
N ALA A 164 12.12 -6.56 2.36
CA ALA A 164 13.02 -6.13 3.42
C ALA A 164 14.26 -7.02 3.59
N GLY A 165 14.13 -8.34 3.38
CA GLY A 165 15.24 -9.29 3.51
C GLY A 165 16.35 -9.06 2.48
N GLN A 166 15.99 -8.60 1.28
CA GLN A 166 16.96 -8.21 0.25
C GLN A 166 17.71 -6.92 0.60
N ALA A 167 17.10 -6.02 1.38
CA ALA A 167 17.66 -4.71 1.69
C ALA A 167 18.68 -4.74 2.84
N LEU A 168 18.54 -5.65 3.81
CA LEU A 168 19.25 -5.55 5.11
C LEU A 168 20.06 -6.79 5.52
N HIS A 169 20.18 -7.83 4.69
CA HIS A 169 20.88 -9.08 5.05
C HIS A 169 20.39 -9.66 6.39
N LEU A 170 19.10 -9.56 6.68
CA LEU A 170 18.49 -10.08 7.91
C LEU A 170 18.72 -11.60 8.02
N PRO A 171 18.92 -12.14 9.23
CA PRO A 171 19.28 -13.53 9.43
C PRO A 171 18.27 -14.49 8.78
N PHE A 172 18.83 -15.44 8.03
CA PHE A 172 18.11 -16.57 7.44
C PHE A 172 18.78 -17.88 7.91
N PRO A 173 18.08 -18.74 8.68
CA PRO A 173 16.71 -18.59 9.17
C PRO A 173 16.61 -17.62 10.36
N GLY A 174 15.42 -17.06 10.58
CA GLY A 174 15.07 -16.32 11.80
C GLY A 174 13.56 -16.32 12.03
N PRO A 175 13.05 -15.67 13.08
CA PRO A 175 11.63 -15.57 13.38
C PRO A 175 10.87 -14.78 12.30
N ARG A 176 9.65 -15.20 11.96
CA ARG A 176 8.70 -14.49 11.07
C ARG A 176 7.27 -14.79 11.48
N VAL A 177 6.39 -13.81 11.34
CA VAL A 177 4.94 -14.08 11.25
C VAL A 177 4.66 -14.73 9.91
N ARG A 178 3.98 -15.87 9.96
CA ARG A 178 3.67 -16.67 8.78
C ARG A 178 2.31 -16.25 8.25
N ILE A 179 2.29 -15.68 7.06
CA ILE A 179 1.06 -15.50 6.29
C ILE A 179 1.28 -16.06 4.88
N PRO A 180 0.24 -16.57 4.21
CA PRO A 180 0.35 -17.17 2.89
C PRO A 180 1.18 -16.29 1.93
N HIS A 181 2.27 -16.84 1.39
CA HIS A 181 3.18 -16.21 0.42
C HIS A 181 3.93 -14.95 0.88
N ARG A 182 3.73 -14.49 2.11
CA ARG A 182 4.16 -13.17 2.57
C ARG A 182 4.75 -13.18 3.99
N ASP A 183 5.67 -14.08 4.30
CA ASP A 183 6.27 -14.11 5.64
C ASP A 183 6.91 -12.76 6.04
N ASN A 184 6.62 -12.27 7.24
CA ASN A 184 7.03 -10.93 7.68
C ASN A 184 8.01 -10.97 8.86
N PHE A 185 9.03 -10.13 8.78
CA PHE A 185 9.75 -9.65 9.95
C PHE A 185 8.86 -8.70 10.75
N LEU A 186 8.99 -8.69 12.08
CA LEU A 186 8.28 -7.76 12.94
C LEU A 186 9.23 -6.79 13.63
N VAL A 187 8.76 -5.57 13.80
CA VAL A 187 9.28 -4.60 14.78
C VAL A 187 8.11 -4.11 15.65
N HIS A 188 8.42 -3.47 16.76
CA HIS A 188 7.43 -2.95 17.71
C HIS A 188 7.73 -1.49 18.08
N GLY A 189 6.68 -0.67 18.19
CA GLY A 189 6.77 0.74 18.54
C GLY A 189 5.40 1.37 18.75
N ALA A 190 5.32 2.69 18.66
CA ALA A 190 4.05 3.41 18.74
C ALA A 190 3.36 3.46 17.38
N VAL A 191 2.04 3.66 17.35
CA VAL A 191 1.26 3.83 16.09
C VAL A 191 1.85 4.90 15.19
N ARG A 192 2.37 5.99 15.77
CA ARG A 192 2.99 7.10 15.03
C ARG A 192 4.33 6.74 14.38
N ASP A 193 4.94 5.61 14.73
CA ASP A 193 6.17 5.13 14.10
C ASP A 193 5.93 4.50 12.71
N ALA A 194 4.69 4.46 12.23
CA ALA A 194 4.33 3.92 10.91
C ALA A 194 5.04 4.59 9.73
N VAL A 195 5.45 5.85 9.89
CA VAL A 195 6.21 6.61 8.89
C VAL A 195 7.65 6.11 8.74
N ARG A 196 8.16 5.30 9.69
CA ARG A 196 9.53 4.81 9.67
C ARG A 196 9.65 3.63 8.70
N THR A 197 10.72 3.66 7.90
CA THR A 197 11.00 2.60 6.93
C THR A 197 11.94 1.54 7.49
N LEU A 198 11.88 0.32 6.98
CA LEU A 198 12.91 -0.69 7.17
C LEU A 198 13.68 -0.85 5.86
N GLY A 199 14.88 -0.27 5.78
CA GLY A 199 15.54 -0.04 4.50
C GLY A 199 14.84 1.08 3.73
N TRP A 200 14.25 0.76 2.58
CA TRP A 200 13.58 1.74 1.69
C TRP A 200 12.06 1.59 1.66
N CYS A 201 11.49 0.60 2.35
CA CYS A 201 10.07 0.32 2.33
C CYS A 201 9.38 0.65 3.66
N GLY A 202 8.15 1.17 3.57
CA GLY A 202 7.23 1.26 4.70
C GLY A 202 6.72 -0.11 5.17
N PRO A 203 6.03 -0.17 6.32
CA PRO A 203 5.43 -1.40 6.82
C PRO A 203 4.26 -1.83 5.92
N ASN A 204 4.24 -3.11 5.54
CA ASN A 204 3.12 -3.66 4.75
C ASN A 204 1.98 -4.19 5.64
N LEU A 205 2.24 -4.45 6.93
CA LEU A 205 1.22 -4.80 7.92
C LEU A 205 1.43 -3.99 9.20
N TRP A 206 0.37 -3.61 9.90
CA TRP A 206 0.49 -3.05 11.25
C TRP A 206 -0.82 -3.07 12.03
N TRP A 207 -0.70 -3.22 13.35
CA TRP A 207 -1.82 -3.34 14.29
C TRP A 207 -1.41 -3.00 15.73
N PRO A 208 -2.32 -2.47 16.57
CA PRO A 208 -2.08 -2.21 17.98
C PRO A 208 -2.28 -3.48 18.84
N GLN A 209 -1.78 -3.45 20.08
CA GLN A 209 -1.85 -4.59 21.01
C GLN A 209 -3.27 -5.04 21.30
N ASP A 210 -4.21 -4.09 21.40
CA ASP A 210 -5.63 -4.38 21.61
C ASP A 210 -6.37 -4.85 20.33
N ARG A 211 -5.68 -4.87 19.19
CA ARG A 211 -6.21 -5.29 17.87
C ARG A 211 -7.48 -4.54 17.48
N ALA A 212 -7.61 -3.28 17.88
CA ALA A 212 -8.78 -2.46 17.55
C ALA A 212 -8.92 -2.22 16.02
N TRP A 213 -7.83 -2.29 15.28
CA TRP A 213 -7.77 -2.17 13.83
C TRP A 213 -6.58 -2.96 13.27
N PHE A 214 -6.57 -3.16 11.96
CA PHE A 214 -5.45 -3.78 11.22
C PHE A 214 -5.30 -3.14 9.86
N VAL A 215 -4.07 -2.85 9.46
CA VAL A 215 -3.73 -2.25 8.17
C VAL A 215 -2.89 -3.22 7.34
N ALA A 216 -3.22 -3.35 6.05
CA ALA A 216 -2.52 -4.18 5.08
C ALA A 216 -2.30 -3.46 3.75
N THR A 217 -1.04 -3.30 3.35
CA THR A 217 -0.60 -2.81 2.05
C THR A 217 0.09 -3.95 1.33
N ASP A 218 -0.64 -4.69 0.48
CA ASP A 218 -0.02 -5.79 -0.28
C ASP A 218 0.93 -5.22 -1.34
N ILE A 219 2.02 -5.93 -1.58
CA ILE A 219 3.13 -5.50 -2.43
C ILE A 219 2.74 -5.28 -3.90
N ASP A 220 1.65 -5.89 -4.34
CA ASP A 220 1.18 -5.87 -5.73
C ASP A 220 0.02 -4.87 -5.92
N LEU A 221 -0.32 -4.07 -4.89
CA LEU A 221 -1.51 -3.22 -4.89
C LEU A 221 -1.17 -1.73 -4.79
N MET A 222 -1.97 -0.93 -5.50
CA MET A 222 -1.95 0.55 -5.47
C MET A 222 -2.92 1.13 -4.43
N SER A 223 -3.21 0.35 -3.39
CA SER A 223 -4.14 0.73 -2.33
C SER A 223 -3.87 -0.05 -1.06
N THR A 224 -4.25 0.53 0.08
CA THR A 224 -4.12 -0.06 1.42
C THR A 224 -5.49 -0.39 2.00
N TYR A 225 -5.60 -1.54 2.66
CA TYR A 225 -6.84 -2.00 3.28
C TYR A 225 -6.76 -1.92 4.80
N ILE A 226 -7.88 -1.54 5.42
CA ILE A 226 -7.99 -1.37 6.86
C ILE A 226 -9.25 -2.09 7.35
N GLY A 227 -9.09 -2.99 8.31
CA GLY A 227 -10.21 -3.53 9.09
C GLY A 227 -10.32 -2.75 10.40
N SER A 228 -11.50 -2.24 10.73
CA SER A 228 -11.70 -1.42 11.93
C SER A 228 -13.16 -1.38 12.43
N SER A 229 -13.42 -0.60 13.48
CA SER A 229 -14.76 -0.29 13.97
C SER A 229 -15.49 0.69 13.05
N THR A 230 -16.80 0.89 13.28
CA THR A 230 -17.59 1.86 12.54
C THR A 230 -17.09 3.30 12.73
N GLU A 231 -16.76 3.68 13.95
CA GLU A 231 -16.27 5.02 14.27
C GLU A 231 -14.93 5.30 13.57
N CYS A 232 -14.02 4.32 13.57
CA CYS A 232 -12.73 4.43 12.90
C CYS A 232 -12.89 4.58 11.39
N ALA A 233 -13.72 3.74 10.75
CA ALA A 233 -13.96 3.81 9.31
C ALA A 233 -14.55 5.17 8.88
N LEU A 234 -15.46 5.73 9.67
CA LEU A 234 -16.02 7.07 9.42
C LEU A 234 -14.96 8.17 9.56
N ALA A 235 -14.09 8.07 10.57
CA ALA A 235 -13.00 9.02 10.78
C ALA A 235 -11.99 8.99 9.63
N LEU A 236 -11.63 7.79 9.14
CA LEU A 236 -10.79 7.59 7.97
C LEU A 236 -11.38 8.28 6.74
N ALA A 237 -12.68 8.03 6.46
CA ALA A 237 -13.36 8.62 5.32
C ALA A 237 -13.51 10.15 5.41
N ALA A 238 -13.55 10.71 6.62
CA ALA A 238 -13.62 12.15 6.84
C ALA A 238 -12.25 12.85 6.73
N HIS A 239 -11.13 12.11 6.73
CA HIS A 239 -9.81 12.71 6.77
C HIS A 239 -9.40 13.30 5.41
N PRO A 240 -9.12 14.62 5.30
CA PRO A 240 -8.87 15.29 4.02
C PRO A 240 -7.53 14.92 3.38
N GLY A 241 -6.62 14.30 4.12
CA GLY A 241 -5.37 13.73 3.60
C GLY A 241 -5.53 12.35 2.96
N LEU A 242 -6.69 11.70 3.09
CA LEU A 242 -6.94 10.34 2.61
C LEU A 242 -8.03 10.34 1.52
N GLU A 243 -7.91 9.40 0.58
CA GLU A 243 -8.97 9.05 -0.36
C GLU A 243 -9.45 7.65 -0.02
N VAL A 244 -10.55 7.59 0.73
CA VAL A 244 -11.05 6.35 1.32
C VAL A 244 -12.35 5.93 0.64
N ILE A 245 -12.43 4.66 0.30
CA ILE A 245 -13.65 3.99 -0.13
C ILE A 245 -14.01 2.87 0.84
N ASP A 246 -15.30 2.61 1.00
CA ASP A 246 -15.77 1.44 1.73
C ASP A 246 -15.60 0.17 0.90
N THR A 247 -15.43 -0.96 1.57
CA THR A 247 -15.36 -2.28 0.93
C THR A 247 -15.85 -3.37 1.88
N SER A 248 -15.70 -4.64 1.51
CA SER A 248 -15.94 -5.77 2.39
C SER A 248 -14.80 -6.79 2.27
N ASP A 249 -14.60 -7.57 3.32
CA ASP A 249 -13.70 -8.73 3.35
C ASP A 249 -13.87 -9.68 2.16
N LEU A 250 -15.10 -9.85 1.66
CA LEU A 250 -15.40 -10.75 0.54
C LEU A 250 -14.99 -10.21 -0.85
N ARG A 251 -14.67 -8.91 -0.99
CA ARG A 251 -14.34 -8.32 -2.29
C ARG A 251 -12.98 -8.82 -2.78
N LYS A 252 -12.88 -9.03 -4.09
CA LYS A 252 -11.62 -9.37 -4.74
C LYS A 252 -10.73 -8.15 -4.84
N VAL A 253 -9.42 -8.38 -4.81
CA VAL A 253 -8.37 -7.34 -4.92
C VAL A 253 -7.57 -7.48 -6.21
N THR A 254 -8.07 -8.25 -7.17
CA THR A 254 -7.40 -8.51 -8.45
C THR A 254 -7.67 -7.38 -9.44
N TRP A 255 -6.78 -7.21 -10.41
CA TRP A 255 -6.89 -6.20 -11.47
C TRP A 255 -8.21 -6.27 -12.26
N ASP A 256 -8.85 -7.46 -12.32
CA ASP A 256 -10.10 -7.72 -13.01
C ASP A 256 -11.35 -7.65 -12.11
N SER A 257 -11.20 -7.15 -10.88
CA SER A 257 -12.30 -7.01 -9.92
C SER A 257 -13.17 -5.77 -10.12
N ASP A 258 -12.75 -4.84 -10.99
CA ASP A 258 -13.56 -3.67 -11.35
C ASP A 258 -14.69 -4.08 -12.31
N GLU A 259 -15.90 -4.21 -11.77
CA GLU A 259 -17.09 -4.61 -12.53
C GLU A 259 -17.84 -3.42 -13.14
N VAL A 260 -17.41 -2.18 -12.89
CA VAL A 260 -18.12 -0.96 -13.30
C VAL A 260 -17.39 -0.25 -14.45
N ASN A 261 -16.08 -0.10 -14.33
CA ASN A 261 -15.25 0.50 -15.37
C ASN A 261 -14.80 -0.59 -16.37
N PRO A 262 -14.53 -0.23 -17.64
CA PRO A 262 -14.04 -1.20 -18.61
C PRO A 262 -12.68 -1.75 -18.17
N LEU A 263 -12.52 -3.07 -18.25
CA LEU A 263 -11.26 -3.72 -17.90
C LEU A 263 -10.16 -3.39 -18.93
N PRO A 264 -8.93 -3.09 -18.50
CA PRO A 264 -7.79 -2.98 -19.40
C PRO A 264 -7.46 -4.33 -20.04
N PRO A 265 -6.63 -4.36 -21.09
CA PRO A 265 -6.00 -5.60 -21.53
C PRO A 265 -5.28 -6.28 -20.36
N ARG A 266 -5.25 -7.63 -20.35
CA ARG A 266 -4.61 -8.39 -19.27
C ARG A 266 -3.17 -7.89 -19.03
N PRO A 267 -2.85 -7.39 -17.83
CA PRO A 267 -1.56 -6.77 -17.56
C PRO A 267 -0.39 -7.77 -17.55
N TYR A 268 -0.68 -9.02 -17.20
CA TYR A 268 0.24 -10.14 -17.31
C TYR A 268 -0.22 -10.99 -18.51
N GLY A 269 0.59 -11.07 -19.55
CA GLY A 269 0.26 -11.75 -20.81
C GLY A 269 -0.18 -13.21 -20.63
N GLN A 270 -0.79 -13.77 -21.69
CA GLN A 270 -1.37 -15.12 -21.73
C GLN A 270 -0.55 -16.22 -21.06
#